data_AF-A0A379UPY1-F1
#
_entry.id   AF-A0A379UPY1-F1
#
_cell.length_a   1.000
_cell.length_b   1.000
_cell.length_c   1.000
_cell.angle_alpha   90.00
_cell.angle_beta   90.00
_cell.angle_gamma   90.00
#
_symmetry.space_group_name_H-M   'P 1'
#
loop_
_entity.id
_entity.type
_entity.pdbx_description
1 polymer ?
#
loop_
_entity_poly.entity_id
_entity_poly.type
_entity_poly.pdbx_seq_one_letter_code
_entity_poly.pdbx_strand_id
1 'polypeptide(L)'
;MPKRATITLRRSKLDRLIGHHIADEQVSDILRRLGCEVTEGQDEWKAVAPTWRFDMEIEEDLVEEVARVYGYNNIPDEPIQAGLIMGTHREADLSLKRVKTMLNDKGYQEVITYSFVDPKVQQLIHPGAEALLLPNLSPLRCRRCVCLCGADCWRRWSITKTVSRIACVFLKPVYVSFRIHKPIWVFDRI
;
A
#
# COMPACT_ATOMS: atom_id res chain seq x y z
N MET A 1 32.78 -8.63 17.29
CA MET A 1 31.63 -9.46 16.88
C MET A 1 30.36 -8.80 17.37
N PRO A 2 29.25 -8.86 16.61
CA PRO A 2 27.96 -8.35 17.08
C PRO A 2 27.52 -9.11 18.34
N LYS A 3 26.91 -8.38 19.28
CA LYS A 3 26.44 -8.93 20.55
C LYS A 3 25.18 -9.75 20.29
N ARG A 4 25.13 -11.01 20.76
CA ARG A 4 23.93 -11.86 20.63
C ARG A 4 22.79 -11.25 21.44
N ALA A 5 21.63 -11.07 20.81
CA ALA A 5 20.42 -10.65 21.51
C ALA A 5 19.93 -11.79 22.41
N THR A 6 19.55 -11.44 23.64
CA THR A 6 18.84 -12.34 24.56
C THR A 6 17.41 -11.87 24.62
N ILE A 7 16.51 -12.70 24.12
CA ILE A 7 15.11 -12.35 23.91
C ILE A 7 14.27 -13.25 24.81
N THR A 8 13.31 -12.66 25.51
CA THR A 8 12.35 -13.40 26.33
C THR A 8 11.04 -13.50 25.58
N LEU A 9 10.61 -14.73 25.28
CA LEU A 9 9.33 -15.05 24.67
C LEU A 9 8.34 -15.49 25.74
N ARG A 10 7.25 -14.74 25.90
CA ARG A 10 6.19 -15.09 26.85
C ARG A 10 5.09 -15.91 26.17
N ARG A 11 4.61 -16.95 26.86
CA ARG A 11 3.48 -17.78 26.44
C ARG A 11 2.26 -16.95 26.06
N SER A 12 1.90 -15.99 26.91
CA SER A 12 0.75 -15.11 26.70
C SER A 12 0.85 -14.27 25.43
N LYS A 13 2.05 -13.87 25.03
CA LYS A 13 2.25 -13.07 23.80
C LYS A 13 2.25 -13.97 22.56
N LEU A 14 2.85 -15.15 22.65
CA LEU A 14 2.83 -16.16 21.59
C LEU A 14 1.39 -16.50 21.19
N ASP A 15 0.57 -16.88 22.17
CA ASP A 15 -0.82 -17.28 21.92
C ASP A 15 -1.68 -16.12 21.42
N ARG A 16 -1.45 -14.91 21.93
CA ARG A 16 -2.19 -13.72 21.52
C ARG A 16 -1.86 -13.29 20.09
N LEU A 17 -0.61 -13.43 19.66
CA LEU A 17 -0.19 -13.00 18.31
C LEU A 17 -0.48 -14.05 17.25
N ILE A 18 -0.30 -15.34 17.57
CA ILE A 18 -0.61 -16.44 16.65
C ILE A 18 -2.12 -16.70 16.59
N GLY A 19 -2.83 -16.54 17.72
CA GLY A 19 -4.23 -16.93 17.84
C GLY A 19 -4.43 -18.45 17.96
N HIS A 20 -3.36 -19.22 18.16
CA HIS A 20 -3.40 -20.69 18.28
C HIS A 20 -2.39 -21.18 19.30
N HIS A 21 -2.79 -22.17 20.10
CA HIS A 21 -1.95 -22.75 21.14
C HIS A 21 -1.04 -23.85 20.56
N ILE A 22 0.26 -23.57 20.47
CA ILE A 22 1.31 -24.54 20.10
C ILE A 22 1.90 -25.14 21.38
N ALA A 23 2.11 -26.46 21.46
CA ALA A 23 2.62 -27.10 22.68
C ALA A 23 4.03 -26.60 23.07
N ASP A 24 4.32 -26.50 24.37
CA ASP A 24 5.57 -25.91 24.88
C ASP A 24 6.81 -26.67 24.38
N GLU A 25 6.73 -28.00 24.32
CA GLU A 25 7.82 -28.84 23.83
C GLU A 25 8.10 -28.59 22.34
N GLN A 26 7.07 -28.31 21.55
CA GLN A 26 7.22 -27.98 20.13
C GLN A 26 7.87 -26.61 19.95
N VAL A 27 7.51 -25.62 20.77
CA VAL A 27 8.12 -24.28 20.73
C VAL A 27 9.61 -24.38 21.06
N SER A 28 9.96 -25.10 22.15
CA SER A 28 11.36 -25.35 22.52
C SER A 28 12.14 -26.09 21.44
N ASP A 29 11.57 -27.13 20.81
CA ASP A 29 12.21 -27.87 19.72
C ASP A 29 12.50 -26.97 18.52
N ILE A 30 11.51 -26.17 18.10
CA ILE A 30 11.64 -25.25 16.96
C ILE A 30 12.77 -24.24 17.22
N LEU A 31 12.76 -23.56 18.38
CA LEU A 31 13.77 -22.56 18.71
C LEU A 31 15.18 -23.15 18.80
N ARG A 32 15.32 -24.37 19.35
CA ARG A 32 16.61 -25.09 19.39
C ARG A 32 17.08 -25.49 17.99
N ARG A 33 16.18 -25.97 17.12
CA ARG A 33 16.51 -26.34 15.73
C ARG A 33 16.92 -25.14 14.88
N LEU A 34 16.44 -23.94 15.22
CA LEU A 34 16.87 -22.69 14.61
C LEU A 34 18.26 -22.23 15.07
N GLY A 35 18.84 -22.90 16.08
CA GLY A 35 20.16 -22.61 16.63
C GLY A 35 20.15 -21.66 17.83
N CYS A 36 18.99 -21.41 18.44
CA CYS A 36 18.92 -20.60 19.65
C CYS A 36 19.32 -21.42 20.89
N GLU A 37 20.02 -20.79 21.83
CA GLU A 37 20.20 -21.35 23.17
C GLU A 37 18.95 -21.00 24.00
N VAL A 38 18.14 -22.00 24.34
CA VAL A 38 16.83 -21.80 24.99
C VAL A 38 16.86 -22.28 26.44
N THR A 39 16.50 -21.39 27.37
CA THR A 39 16.22 -21.71 28.77
C THR A 39 14.72 -21.59 29.01
N GLU A 40 14.08 -22.69 29.42
CA GLU A 40 12.66 -22.75 29.74
C GLU A 40 12.40 -22.21 31.16
N GLY A 41 11.40 -21.35 31.31
CA GLY A 41 10.91 -20.83 32.59
C GLY A 41 9.42 -21.15 32.78
N GLN A 42 8.79 -20.54 33.78
CA GLN A 42 7.33 -20.60 33.93
C GLN A 42 6.68 -19.68 32.90
N ASP A 43 5.94 -20.25 31.95
CA ASP A 43 5.23 -19.53 30.87
C ASP A 43 6.13 -18.60 30.02
N GLU A 44 7.44 -18.88 29.97
CA GLU A 44 8.40 -18.10 29.18
C GLU A 44 9.58 -18.94 28.67
N TRP A 45 10.16 -18.50 27.55
CA TRP A 45 11.43 -19.00 27.01
C TRP A 45 12.43 -17.86 26.89
N LYS A 46 13.62 -18.05 27.44
CA LYS A 46 14.77 -17.16 27.19
C LYS A 46 15.61 -17.74 26.08
N ALA A 47 15.59 -17.12 24.91
CA ALA A 47 16.32 -17.55 23.73
C ALA A 47 17.48 -16.58 23.45
N VAL A 48 18.69 -17.13 23.27
CA VAL A 48 19.84 -16.37 22.76
C VAL A 48 19.95 -16.65 21.26
N ALA A 49 19.83 -15.61 20.44
CA ALA A 49 19.89 -15.73 18.99
C ALA A 49 21.27 -16.20 18.50
N PRO A 50 21.35 -17.01 17.43
CA PRO A 50 22.62 -17.44 16.86
C PRO A 50 23.33 -16.28 16.13
N THR A 51 24.64 -16.40 15.95
CA THR A 51 25.50 -15.30 15.45
C THR A 51 25.26 -14.92 13.99
N TRP A 52 24.63 -15.79 13.19
CA TRP A 52 24.32 -15.56 11.78
C TRP A 52 22.92 -14.99 11.53
N ARG A 53 22.08 -14.90 12.57
CA ARG A 53 20.73 -14.30 12.51
C ARG A 53 20.81 -12.86 13.01
N PHE A 54 20.62 -11.91 12.11
CA PHE A 54 20.59 -10.46 12.41
C PHE A 54 19.15 -9.91 12.46
N ASP A 55 18.20 -10.77 12.14
CA ASP A 55 16.75 -10.57 12.09
C ASP A 55 16.05 -10.97 13.40
N MET A 56 16.79 -11.38 14.43
CA MET A 56 16.25 -11.83 15.72
C MET A 56 16.73 -10.88 16.82
N GLU A 57 15.98 -9.79 17.03
CA GLU A 57 16.28 -8.76 18.03
C GLU A 57 15.16 -8.59 19.06
N ILE A 58 13.91 -8.86 18.67
CA ILE A 58 12.72 -8.66 19.50
C ILE A 58 11.91 -9.95 19.67
N GLU A 59 10.97 -9.93 20.61
CA GLU A 59 10.12 -11.07 20.95
C GLU A 59 9.23 -11.51 19.78
N GLU A 60 8.77 -10.56 18.97
CA GLU A 60 7.95 -10.78 17.78
C GLU A 60 8.68 -11.59 16.70
N ASP A 61 10.00 -11.45 16.57
CA ASP A 61 10.80 -12.21 15.60
C ASP A 61 10.80 -13.71 15.96
N LEU A 62 10.85 -14.03 17.26
CA LEU A 62 10.73 -15.41 17.74
C LEU A 62 9.35 -15.99 17.44
N VAL A 63 8.29 -15.17 17.59
CA VAL A 63 6.91 -15.58 17.26
C VAL A 63 6.77 -15.88 15.78
N GLU A 64 7.32 -15.03 14.90
CA GLU A 64 7.33 -15.26 13.46
C GLU A 64 8.06 -16.56 13.12
N GLU A 65 9.23 -16.79 13.71
CA GLU A 65 10.01 -18.00 13.45
C GLU A 65 9.31 -19.28 13.92
N VAL A 66 8.64 -19.23 15.08
CA VAL A 66 7.81 -20.34 15.57
C VAL A 66 6.64 -20.60 14.60
N ALA A 67 5.92 -19.56 14.19
CA ALA A 67 4.80 -19.68 13.25
C ALA A 67 5.25 -20.20 11.87
N ARG A 68 6.41 -19.74 11.38
CA ARG A 68 6.99 -20.13 10.09
C ARG A 68 7.39 -21.60 10.05
N VAL A 69 8.01 -22.12 11.12
CA VAL A 69 8.45 -23.53 11.20
C VAL A 69 7.28 -24.45 11.54
N TYR A 70 6.35 -24.02 12.39
CA TYR A 70 5.09 -24.74 12.64
C TYR A 70 4.26 -24.85 11.36
N GLY A 71 4.32 -23.83 10.50
CA GLY A 71 3.68 -23.77 9.19
C GLY A 71 2.37 -23.01 9.24
N TYR A 72 2.26 -21.95 8.44
CA TYR A 72 1.08 -21.07 8.41
C TYR A 72 -0.23 -21.81 8.13
N ASN A 73 -0.20 -22.86 7.31
CA ASN A 73 -1.39 -23.65 6.98
C ASN A 73 -1.91 -24.51 8.14
N ASN A 74 -1.10 -24.73 9.18
CA ASN A 74 -1.50 -25.50 10.36
C ASN A 74 -2.17 -24.61 11.43
N ILE A 75 -2.15 -23.29 11.25
CA ILE A 75 -2.81 -22.33 12.12
C ILE A 75 -4.28 -22.23 11.65
N PRO A 76 -5.27 -22.43 12.53
CA PRO A 76 -6.68 -22.34 12.15
C PRO A 76 -7.07 -20.92 11.76
N ASP A 77 -7.95 -20.80 10.76
CA ASP A 77 -8.53 -19.51 10.35
C ASP A 77 -9.62 -19.09 11.35
N GLU A 78 -9.27 -18.20 12.29
CA GLU A 78 -10.24 -17.60 13.21
C GLU A 78 -10.70 -16.22 12.74
N PRO A 79 -12.02 -15.95 12.65
CA PRO A 79 -12.51 -14.63 12.31
C PRO A 79 -12.24 -13.63 13.43
N ILE A 80 -11.89 -12.40 13.05
CA ILE A 80 -11.65 -11.30 14.00
C ILE A 80 -12.94 -11.01 14.78
N GLN A 81 -12.84 -11.05 16.10
CA GLN A 81 -13.91 -10.61 17.00
C GLN A 81 -13.79 -9.11 17.24
N ALA A 82 -14.67 -8.32 16.63
CA ALA A 82 -14.76 -6.89 16.84
C ALA A 82 -16.22 -6.46 17.03
N GLY A 83 -16.45 -5.46 17.87
CA GLY A 83 -17.76 -4.85 18.02
C GLY A 83 -18.20 -4.18 16.71
N LEU A 84 -19.39 -4.53 16.22
CA LEU A 84 -19.97 -3.87 15.04
C LEU A 84 -20.54 -2.52 15.47
N ILE A 85 -19.78 -1.46 15.21
CA ILE A 85 -20.21 -0.08 15.43
C ILE A 85 -20.65 0.50 14.09
N MET A 86 -21.82 1.12 14.04
CA MET A 86 -22.28 1.81 12.82
C MET A 86 -21.30 2.93 12.47
N GLY A 87 -20.88 2.97 11.20
CA GLY A 87 -20.10 4.08 10.67
C GLY A 87 -20.89 5.39 10.69
N THR A 88 -20.19 6.51 10.64
CA THR A 88 -20.83 7.81 10.47
C THR A 88 -21.21 8.00 9.01
N HIS A 89 -22.47 8.38 8.76
CA HIS A 89 -22.99 8.63 7.42
C HIS A 89 -23.72 9.97 7.40
N ARG A 90 -23.49 10.75 6.34
CA ARG A 90 -24.18 12.03 6.11
C ARG A 90 -24.97 11.93 4.81
N GLU A 91 -26.28 12.15 4.88
CA GLU A 91 -27.17 12.04 3.72
C GLU A 91 -26.87 13.08 2.62
N ALA A 92 -26.27 14.21 3.00
CA ALA A 92 -25.84 15.23 2.05
C ALA A 92 -24.64 14.81 1.19
N ASP A 93 -23.95 13.71 1.55
CA ASP A 93 -22.77 13.25 0.80
C ASP A 93 -23.22 12.49 -0.47
N LEU A 94 -23.07 13.14 -1.62
CA LEU A 94 -23.37 12.51 -2.89
C LEU A 94 -22.24 11.57 -3.31
N SER A 95 -22.50 10.27 -3.30
CA SER A 95 -21.53 9.27 -3.71
C SER A 95 -21.15 9.41 -5.19
N LEU A 96 -19.85 9.36 -5.50
CA LEU A 96 -19.36 9.26 -6.88
C LEU A 96 -19.95 8.06 -7.62
N LYS A 97 -20.27 6.96 -6.92
CA LYS A 97 -20.94 5.80 -7.53
C LYS A 97 -22.30 6.18 -8.10
N ARG A 98 -23.07 7.00 -7.39
CA ARG A 98 -24.39 7.47 -7.84
C ARG A 98 -24.28 8.32 -9.10
N VAL A 99 -23.28 9.21 -9.16
CA VAL A 99 -23.01 10.04 -10.35
C VAL A 99 -22.62 9.16 -11.55
N LYS A 100 -21.77 8.14 -11.33
CA LYS A 100 -21.40 7.18 -12.39
C LYS A 100 -22.61 6.42 -12.93
N THR A 101 -23.47 5.90 -12.06
CA THR A 101 -24.71 5.22 -12.48
C THR A 101 -25.58 6.14 -13.34
N MET A 102 -25.80 7.38 -12.90
CA MET A 102 -26.58 8.35 -13.66
C MET A 102 -25.97 8.64 -15.05
N LEU A 103 -24.64 8.68 -15.16
CA LEU A 103 -23.98 8.87 -16.46
C LEU A 103 -24.11 7.64 -17.36
N ASN A 104 -24.03 6.44 -16.80
CA ASN A 104 -24.31 5.21 -17.53
C ASN A 104 -25.76 5.20 -18.06
N ASP A 105 -26.73 5.60 -17.24
CA ASP A 105 -28.16 5.69 -17.63
C ASP A 105 -28.37 6.71 -18.77
N LYS A 106 -27.49 7.72 -18.87
CA LYS A 106 -27.47 8.70 -19.96
C LYS A 106 -26.65 8.24 -21.19
N GLY A 107 -26.16 7.01 -21.20
CA GLY A 107 -25.41 6.43 -22.31
C GLY A 107 -23.92 6.76 -22.35
N TYR A 108 -23.34 7.22 -21.23
CA TYR A 108 -21.88 7.37 -21.11
C TYR A 108 -21.23 6.06 -20.69
N GLN A 109 -20.07 5.75 -21.28
CA GLN A 109 -19.23 4.64 -20.87
C GLN A 109 -18.07 5.14 -19.99
N GLU A 110 -17.84 4.51 -18.84
CA GLU A 110 -16.65 4.80 -18.03
C GLU A 110 -15.38 4.29 -18.73
N VAL A 111 -14.36 5.14 -18.82
CA VAL A 111 -13.05 4.80 -19.40
C VAL A 111 -11.93 5.16 -18.43
N ILE A 112 -11.04 4.20 -18.21
CA ILE A 112 -9.88 4.35 -17.32
C ILE A 112 -8.64 4.62 -18.18
N THR A 113 -8.20 5.87 -18.24
CA THR A 113 -6.92 6.23 -18.88
C THR A 113 -5.76 6.20 -17.90
N TYR A 114 -4.54 6.11 -18.42
CA TYR A 114 -3.32 6.31 -17.66
C TYR A 114 -3.29 7.70 -16.99
N SER A 115 -2.68 7.75 -15.81
CA SER A 115 -2.46 9.00 -15.06
C SER A 115 -1.33 9.85 -15.66
N PHE A 116 -0.49 9.22 -16.50
CA PHE A 116 0.58 9.86 -17.23
C PHE A 116 0.22 9.98 -18.71
N VAL A 117 0.57 11.11 -19.28
CA VAL A 117 0.35 11.47 -20.68
C VAL A 117 1.66 11.96 -21.30
N ASP A 118 1.69 12.07 -22.62
CA ASP A 118 2.80 12.71 -23.31
C ASP A 118 2.80 14.22 -22.97
N PRO A 119 3.92 14.80 -22.49
CA PRO A 119 4.03 16.23 -22.23
C PRO A 119 3.58 17.11 -23.40
N LYS A 120 3.84 16.69 -24.65
CA LYS A 120 3.47 17.45 -25.86
C LYS A 120 1.96 17.55 -26.02
N VAL A 121 1.25 16.44 -25.79
CA VAL A 121 -0.22 16.40 -25.87
C VAL A 121 -0.84 17.24 -24.77
N GLN A 122 -0.27 17.21 -23.56
CA GLN A 122 -0.76 18.04 -22.47
C GLN A 122 -0.55 19.54 -22.74
N GLN A 123 0.58 19.93 -23.32
CA GLN A 123 0.87 21.33 -23.64
C GLN A 123 -0.09 21.90 -24.70
N LEU A 124 -0.59 21.06 -25.62
CA LEU A 124 -1.61 21.46 -26.60
C LEU A 124 -2.98 21.74 -25.95
N ILE A 125 -3.35 20.99 -24.91
CA ILE A 125 -4.65 21.10 -24.24
C ILE A 125 -4.62 22.14 -23.12
N HIS A 126 -3.48 22.30 -22.45
CA HIS A 126 -3.31 23.25 -21.35
C HIS A 126 -1.97 24.00 -21.47
N PRO A 127 -1.86 24.98 -22.39
CA PRO A 127 -0.65 25.75 -22.57
C PRO A 127 -0.31 26.55 -21.30
N GLY A 128 0.97 26.54 -20.89
CA GLY A 128 1.46 27.34 -19.75
C GLY A 128 1.40 26.70 -18.36
N ALA A 129 0.81 25.50 -18.20
CA ALA A 129 0.86 24.79 -16.93
C ALA A 129 2.15 23.99 -16.75
N GLU A 130 2.86 24.19 -15.63
CA GLU A 130 4.01 23.36 -15.26
C GLU A 130 3.53 21.94 -14.90
N ALA A 131 4.00 20.96 -15.67
CA ALA A 131 3.63 19.58 -15.47
C ALA A 131 4.64 18.84 -14.58
N LEU A 132 4.17 17.91 -13.76
CA LEU A 132 5.06 17.03 -12.99
C LEU A 132 5.62 15.93 -13.91
N LEU A 133 6.93 16.01 -14.19
CA LEU A 133 7.65 15.07 -15.04
C LEU A 133 8.41 14.01 -14.22
N LEU A 134 8.39 12.76 -14.69
CA LEU A 134 9.18 11.66 -14.12
C LEU A 134 10.41 11.34 -14.99
N PRO A 135 11.61 11.13 -14.44
CA PRO A 135 12.83 10.99 -15.24
C PRO A 135 13.01 9.64 -15.97
N ASN A 136 12.15 8.63 -15.75
CA ASN A 136 12.36 7.27 -16.29
C ASN A 136 11.21 6.67 -17.11
N LEU A 137 10.08 7.36 -17.31
CA LEU A 137 8.97 6.87 -18.15
C LEU A 137 8.94 7.61 -19.50
N SER A 138 9.54 7.07 -20.55
CA SER A 138 9.31 7.54 -21.93
C SER A 138 8.38 6.55 -22.64
N PRO A 139 7.27 6.94 -23.29
CA PRO A 139 6.81 8.30 -23.64
C PRO A 139 5.80 8.93 -22.65
N LEU A 140 5.26 8.17 -21.69
CA LEU A 140 4.24 8.64 -20.73
C LEU A 140 4.89 9.24 -19.48
N ARG A 141 5.45 10.44 -19.64
CA ARG A 141 6.34 11.04 -18.64
C ARG A 141 5.69 12.08 -17.74
N CYS A 142 4.58 12.65 -18.20
CA CYS A 142 3.96 13.82 -17.61
C CYS A 142 2.68 13.42 -16.86
N ARG A 143 2.55 13.78 -15.57
CA ARG A 143 1.27 13.61 -14.87
C ARG A 143 0.22 14.53 -15.47
N ARG A 144 -0.96 13.96 -15.68
CA ARG A 144 -2.08 14.66 -16.30
C ARG A 144 -2.59 15.82 -15.44
N CYS A 145 -2.55 17.02 -16.00
CA CYS A 145 -3.09 18.25 -15.40
C CYS A 145 -4.58 18.48 -15.67
N VAL A 146 -5.21 17.76 -16.62
CA VAL A 146 -6.67 17.83 -16.88
C VAL A 146 -7.18 16.50 -17.43
N CYS A 147 -8.39 16.07 -17.03
CA CYS A 147 -8.99 14.81 -17.50
C CYS A 147 -9.07 14.65 -19.03
N LEU A 148 -9.16 15.75 -19.75
CA LEU A 148 -9.28 15.82 -21.20
C LEU A 148 -8.09 15.23 -21.95
N CYS A 149 -6.86 15.30 -21.40
CA CYS A 149 -5.68 14.77 -22.10
C CYS A 149 -5.75 13.25 -22.30
N GLY A 150 -6.39 12.52 -21.38
CA GLY A 150 -6.63 11.09 -21.56
C GLY A 150 -7.83 10.80 -22.48
N ALA A 151 -8.84 11.67 -22.45
CA ALA A 151 -10.04 11.56 -23.26
C ALA A 151 -9.73 11.69 -24.76
N ASP A 152 -8.86 12.62 -25.15
CA ASP A 152 -8.49 12.85 -26.56
C ASP A 152 -7.70 11.68 -27.14
N CYS A 153 -6.78 11.10 -26.36
CA CYS A 153 -6.05 9.90 -26.76
C CYS A 153 -7.01 8.73 -27.02
N TRP A 154 -7.97 8.53 -26.11
CA TRP A 154 -8.94 7.43 -26.23
C TRP A 154 -9.98 7.67 -27.34
N ARG A 155 -10.40 8.93 -27.56
CA ARG A 155 -11.25 9.30 -28.69
C ARG A 155 -10.56 9.01 -30.03
N ARG A 156 -9.29 9.38 -30.16
CA ARG A 156 -8.49 9.12 -31.37
C ARG A 156 -8.32 7.63 -31.64
N TRP A 157 -8.09 6.84 -30.60
CA TRP A 157 -8.03 5.37 -30.68
C TRP A 157 -9.37 4.75 -31.11
N SER A 158 -10.49 5.26 -30.58
CA SER A 158 -11.82 4.75 -30.90
C SER A 158 -12.25 5.11 -32.34
N ILE A 159 -11.87 6.29 -32.84
CA ILE A 159 -12.08 6.69 -34.24
C ILE A 159 -11.29 5.76 -35.19
N THR A 160 -10.06 5.37 -34.85
CA THR A 160 -9.30 4.37 -35.64
C THR A 160 -9.94 2.98 -35.67
N LYS A 161 -10.95 2.71 -34.83
CA LYS A 161 -11.76 1.48 -34.81
C LYS A 161 -13.14 1.66 -35.44
N THR A 162 -13.39 2.76 -36.16
CA THR A 162 -14.66 3.04 -36.85
C THR A 162 -15.85 3.17 -35.90
N VAL A 163 -15.61 3.58 -34.64
CA VAL A 163 -16.68 3.89 -33.68
C VAL A 163 -17.11 5.34 -33.89
N SER A 164 -18.35 5.56 -34.34
CA SER A 164 -18.86 6.86 -34.78
C SER A 164 -19.45 7.73 -33.66
N ARG A 165 -19.92 7.13 -32.55
CA ARG A 165 -20.43 7.84 -31.37
C ARG A 165 -19.73 7.37 -30.10
N ILE A 166 -19.15 8.34 -29.39
CA ILE A 166 -18.33 8.12 -28.21
C ILE A 166 -18.77 9.10 -27.13
N ALA A 167 -19.42 8.62 -26.08
CA ALA A 167 -19.76 9.39 -24.89
C ALA A 167 -19.08 8.74 -23.69
N CYS A 168 -18.08 9.41 -23.12
CA CYS A 168 -17.30 8.85 -22.01
C CYS A 168 -17.10 9.81 -20.86
N VAL A 169 -16.99 9.23 -19.67
CA VAL A 169 -16.75 9.94 -18.42
C VAL A 169 -15.39 9.57 -17.84
N PHE A 170 -14.68 10.57 -17.32
CA PHE A 170 -13.41 10.43 -16.63
C PHE A 170 -13.48 11.08 -15.24
N LEU A 171 -13.62 10.26 -14.20
CA LEU A 171 -13.64 10.70 -12.80
C LEU A 171 -12.37 10.21 -12.10
N LYS A 172 -11.29 10.97 -12.24
CA LYS A 172 -9.98 10.66 -11.65
C LYS A 172 -9.31 11.91 -11.10
N PRO A 173 -8.42 11.76 -10.11
CA PRO A 173 -7.63 12.87 -9.59
C PRO A 173 -6.78 13.49 -10.70
N VAL A 174 -6.59 14.79 -10.58
CA VAL A 174 -5.79 15.63 -11.45
C VAL A 174 -4.66 16.21 -10.61
N TYR A 175 -3.46 16.28 -11.18
CA TYR A 175 -2.28 16.75 -10.47
C TYR A 175 -1.84 18.10 -11.04
N VAL A 176 -1.91 19.14 -10.23
CA VAL A 176 -1.45 20.49 -10.58
C VAL A 176 -0.22 20.81 -9.74
N SER A 177 0.86 21.24 -10.39
CA SER A 177 2.07 21.68 -9.68
C SER A 177 1.80 23.04 -9.04
N PHE A 178 1.70 23.09 -7.72
CA PHE A 178 1.82 24.34 -6.97
C PHE A 178 3.25 24.46 -6.45
N ARG A 179 4.13 25.13 -7.21
CA ARG A 179 5.31 25.74 -6.60
C ARG A 179 4.80 26.88 -5.74
N ILE A 180 4.78 26.69 -4.42
CA ILE A 180 4.75 27.80 -3.49
C ILE A 180 5.99 28.63 -3.83
N HIS A 181 5.81 29.79 -4.47
CA HIS A 181 6.84 30.80 -4.57
C HIS A 181 7.15 31.22 -3.13
N LYS A 182 8.11 30.55 -2.47
CA LYS A 182 8.74 31.15 -1.31
C LYS A 182 9.44 32.43 -1.81
N PRO A 183 9.21 33.60 -1.20
CA PRO A 183 10.05 34.74 -1.48
C PRO A 183 11.49 34.35 -1.14
N ILE A 184 12.38 34.60 -2.09
CA ILE A 184 13.83 34.49 -1.92
C ILE A 184 14.20 35.45 -0.78
N TRP A 185 14.48 34.90 0.40
CA TRP A 185 15.26 35.61 1.40
C TRP A 185 16.71 35.55 0.94
N VAL A 186 17.17 36.63 0.31
CA VAL A 186 18.61 36.88 0.11
C VAL A 186 19.19 37.10 1.51
N PHE A 187 19.94 36.13 2.01
CA PHE A 187 20.88 36.35 3.11
C PHE A 187 22.13 36.96 2.48
N ASP A 188 22.19 38.30 2.43
CA ASP A 188 23.46 38.98 2.25
C ASP A 188 24.30 38.77 3.51
N ARG A 189 25.54 38.36 3.29
CA ARG A 189 26.53 38.07 4.31
C ARG A 189 27.52 39.24 4.33
N ILE A 190 27.32 40.21 5.22
CA ILE A 190 28.37 41.03 5.88
C ILE A 190 27.94 41.25 7.32
#